data_AF-A0AAU7GVZ4-F1
#
_entry.id   AF-A0AAU7GVZ4-F1
#
_cell.length_a   1.000
_cell.length_b   1.000
_cell.length_c   1.000
_cell.angle_alpha   90.00
_cell.angle_beta   90.00
_cell.angle_gamma   90.00
#
_symmetry.space_group_name_H-M   'P 1'
#
loop_
_entity.id
_entity.type
_entity.pdbx_description
1 polymer ?
#
loop_
_entity_poly.entity_id
_entity_poly.type
_entity_poly.pdbx_seq_one_letter_code
_entity_poly.pdbx_strand_id
1 'polypeptide(L)'
;MNVNTPTGTCDSDLTPSQFTDLFCWVLAASEGEPQPGIFTPPANASELTLIDYECPDYISVWVVDGCPVAAAAPLDNFHRVISSSLTK
;
A
#
# COMPACT_ATOMS: atom_id res chain seq x y z
N MET A 1 -11.17 -6.70 -26.36
CA MET A 1 -10.17 -6.23 -25.38
C MET A 1 -10.65 -6.73 -24.04
N ASN A 2 -10.00 -7.77 -23.49
CA ASN A 2 -10.33 -8.28 -22.16
C ASN A 2 -9.56 -7.42 -21.17
N VAL A 3 -10.25 -6.57 -20.44
CA VAL A 3 -9.70 -5.92 -19.25
C VAL A 3 -9.66 -6.99 -18.18
N ASN A 4 -8.45 -7.47 -17.85
CA ASN A 4 -8.24 -8.39 -16.74
C ASN A 4 -8.62 -7.65 -15.46
N THR A 5 -9.80 -7.94 -14.93
CA THR A 5 -10.21 -7.51 -13.59
C THR A 5 -9.25 -8.15 -12.59
N PRO A 6 -8.54 -7.39 -11.73
CA PRO A 6 -7.76 -8.00 -10.66
C PRO A 6 -8.75 -8.73 -9.76
N THR A 7 -8.71 -10.06 -9.76
CA THR A 7 -9.48 -10.91 -8.86
C THR A 7 -8.80 -10.88 -7.50
N GLY A 8 -9.09 -9.84 -6.72
CA GLY A 8 -8.63 -9.72 -5.34
C GLY A 8 -9.71 -9.12 -4.46
N THR A 9 -9.80 -9.56 -3.21
CA THR A 9 -10.62 -8.88 -2.21
C THR A 9 -9.80 -7.82 -1.51
N CYS A 10 -10.39 -6.65 -1.37
CA CYS A 10 -9.89 -5.64 -0.47
C CYS A 10 -10.64 -5.75 0.86
N ASP A 11 -9.92 -5.65 1.99
CA ASP A 11 -10.53 -5.58 3.32
C ASP A 11 -11.18 -4.21 3.63
N SER A 12 -11.30 -3.35 2.61
CA SER A 12 -11.98 -2.06 2.66
C SER A 12 -13.00 -1.94 1.54
N ASP A 13 -13.86 -0.92 1.61
CA ASP A 13 -14.85 -0.60 0.58
C ASP A 13 -14.23 -0.15 -0.77
N LEU A 14 -12.91 -0.29 -0.93
CA LEU A 14 -12.19 0.03 -2.15
C LEU A 14 -12.29 -1.11 -3.17
N THR A 15 -12.52 -0.74 -4.43
CA THR A 15 -12.30 -1.66 -5.54
C THR A 15 -10.80 -1.97 -5.71
N PRO A 16 -10.42 -3.12 -6.29
CA PRO A 16 -9.02 -3.46 -6.53
C PRO A 16 -8.25 -2.37 -7.28
N SER A 17 -8.86 -1.73 -8.28
CA SER A 17 -8.23 -0.62 -9.02
C SER A 17 -7.96 0.60 -8.14
N GLN A 18 -8.91 0.96 -7.26
CA GLN A 18 -8.71 2.08 -6.34
C GLN A 18 -7.60 1.77 -5.33
N PHE A 19 -7.51 0.51 -4.89
CA PHE A 19 -6.42 0.08 -4.04
C PHE A 19 -5.07 0.17 -4.75
N THR A 20 -4.98 -0.32 -6.00
CA THR A 20 -3.76 -0.21 -6.81
C THR A 20 -3.36 1.25 -7.01
N ASP A 21 -4.30 2.15 -7.31
CA ASP A 21 -4.04 3.58 -7.43
C ASP A 21 -3.49 4.17 -6.13
N LEU A 22 -4.07 3.81 -4.98
CA LEU A 22 -3.61 4.22 -3.65
C LEU A 22 -2.18 3.73 -3.36
N PHE A 23 -1.91 2.46 -3.67
CA PHE A 23 -0.58 1.87 -3.53
C PHE A 23 0.46 2.60 -4.40
N CYS A 24 0.15 2.82 -5.69
CA CYS A 24 1.01 3.57 -6.60
C CYS A 24 1.24 5.02 -6.15
N TRP A 25 0.22 5.64 -5.57
CA TRP A 25 0.36 6.98 -5.01
C TRP A 25 1.37 7.01 -3.85
N VAL A 26 1.34 6.03 -2.95
CA VAL A 26 2.33 5.93 -1.85
C VAL A 26 3.74 5.75 -2.38
N LEU A 27 3.93 4.90 -3.40
CA LEU A 27 5.22 4.72 -4.06
C LEU A 27 5.77 6.06 -4.57
N ALA A 28 4.95 6.82 -5.30
CA ALA A 28 5.33 8.11 -5.85
C ALA A 28 5.59 9.16 -4.75
N ALA A 29 4.76 9.20 -3.71
CA ALA A 29 4.92 10.13 -2.59
C ALA A 29 6.18 9.87 -1.74
N SER A 30 6.70 8.64 -1.78
CA SER A 30 7.93 8.24 -1.11
C SER A 30 9.18 8.30 -2.00
N GLU A 31 9.03 8.68 -3.27
CA GLU A 31 10.12 8.69 -4.23
C GLU A 31 11.20 9.72 -3.83
N GLY A 32 12.46 9.31 -3.88
CA GLY A 32 13.59 10.16 -3.50
C GLY A 32 13.86 10.26 -1.99
N GLU A 33 12.98 9.72 -1.15
CA GLU A 33 13.15 9.74 0.30
C GLU A 33 13.94 8.50 0.80
N PRO A 34 14.84 8.67 1.79
CA PRO A 34 15.49 7.54 2.45
C PRO A 34 14.45 6.60 3.08
N GLN A 35 14.53 5.32 2.72
CA GLN A 35 13.61 4.30 3.24
C GLN A 35 14.23 3.57 4.43
N PRO A 36 13.45 3.23 5.47
CA PRO A 36 13.98 2.50 6.62
C PRO A 36 14.42 1.09 6.20
N GLY A 37 15.43 0.53 6.86
CA GLY A 37 15.85 -0.86 6.60
C GLY A 37 14.86 -1.90 7.14
N ILE A 38 14.10 -1.54 8.17
CA ILE A 38 13.03 -2.35 8.77
C ILE A 38 11.81 -1.45 8.87
N PHE A 39 10.69 -1.88 8.29
CA PHE A 39 9.42 -1.19 8.46
C PHE A 39 8.67 -1.76 9.66
N THR A 40 8.13 -0.87 10.49
CA THR A 40 7.17 -1.21 11.55
C THR A 40 6.00 -0.25 11.39
N PRO A 41 4.78 -0.76 11.15
CA PRO A 41 3.64 0.11 10.92
C PRO A 41 3.32 0.93 12.17
N PRO A 42 2.82 2.18 12.02
CA PRO A 42 2.39 2.98 13.15
C PRO A 42 1.29 2.28 13.95
N ALA A 43 1.34 2.37 15.29
CA ALA A 43 0.39 1.67 16.17
C ALA A 43 -1.08 2.11 15.97
N ASN A 44 -1.31 3.30 15.45
CA ASN A 44 -2.63 3.86 15.13
C ASN A 44 -3.01 3.69 13.66
N ALA A 45 -2.22 2.99 12.85
CA ALA A 45 -2.53 2.77 11.45
C ALA A 45 -3.53 1.62 11.27
N SER A 46 -4.46 1.81 10.34
CA SER A 46 -5.27 0.72 9.79
C SER A 46 -4.55 0.11 8.59
N GLU A 47 -4.44 -1.21 8.54
CA GLU A 47 -3.90 -1.93 7.40
C GLU A 47 -5.03 -2.24 6.41
N LEU A 48 -4.85 -1.83 5.16
CA LEU A 48 -5.67 -2.23 4.04
C LEU A 48 -4.86 -3.23 3.21
N THR A 49 -5.44 -4.38 2.90
CA THR A 49 -4.78 -5.42 2.12
C THR A 49 -5.55 -5.70 0.84
N LEU A 50 -4.82 -5.91 -0.26
CA LEU A 50 -5.33 -6.48 -1.50
C LEU A 50 -4.61 -7.81 -1.74
N ILE A 51 -5.35 -8.90 -1.68
CA ILE A 51 -4.87 -10.26 -1.92
C ILE A 51 -5.15 -10.61 -3.38
N ASP A 52 -4.14 -11.06 -4.12
CA ASP A 52 -4.37 -11.70 -5.41
C ASP A 52 -4.82 -13.16 -5.16
N TYR A 53 -5.90 -13.62 -5.80
CA TYR A 53 -6.32 -15.02 -5.66
C TYR A 53 -5.58 -15.99 -6.58
N GLU A 54 -4.92 -15.48 -7.63
CA GLU A 54 -4.19 -16.30 -8.60
C GLU A 54 -2.73 -16.51 -8.18
N CYS A 55 -2.19 -15.62 -7.36
CA CYS A 55 -0.85 -15.71 -6.77
C CYS A 55 -0.99 -15.58 -5.24
N PRO A 56 -0.28 -16.35 -4.38
CA PRO A 56 -0.35 -16.20 -2.92
C PRO A 56 0.29 -14.90 -2.41
N ASP A 57 0.28 -13.84 -3.22
CA ASP A 57 0.88 -12.55 -2.96
C ASP A 57 -0.18 -11.52 -2.56
N TYR A 58 0.25 -10.52 -1.81
CA TYR A 58 -0.59 -9.43 -1.37
C TYR A 58 0.22 -8.16 -1.21
N ILE A 59 -0.47 -7.05 -1.44
CA ILE A 59 0.05 -5.72 -1.15
C ILE A 59 -0.77 -5.11 -0.02
N SER A 60 -0.08 -4.38 0.86
CA SER A 60 -0.69 -3.69 1.99
C SER A 60 -0.44 -2.18 1.91
N VAL A 61 -1.40 -1.39 2.35
CA VAL A 61 -1.30 0.05 2.56
C VAL A 61 -1.73 0.37 3.99
N TRP A 62 -0.91 1.14 4.70
CA TRP A 62 -1.23 1.61 6.05
C TRP A 62 -1.77 3.02 6.00
N VAL A 63 -2.86 3.26 6.72
CA VAL A 63 -3.60 4.52 6.74
C VAL A 63 -3.75 5.02 8.17
N VAL A 64 -3.37 6.28 8.41
CA VAL A 64 -3.53 6.98 9.70
C VAL A 64 -4.49 8.14 9.48
N ASP A 65 -5.59 8.20 10.23
CA ASP A 65 -6.60 9.28 10.14
C ASP A 65 -7.10 9.55 8.70
N GLY A 66 -7.22 8.50 7.89
CA GLY A 66 -7.64 8.59 6.49
C GLY A 66 -6.52 8.94 5.49
N CYS A 67 -5.30 9.21 5.98
CA CYS A 67 -4.14 9.49 5.15
C CYS A 67 -3.25 8.24 5.00
N PRO A 68 -2.95 7.79 3.78
CA PRO A 68 -1.97 6.72 3.58
C PRO A 68 -0.57 7.18 4.02
N VAL A 69 0.14 6.32 4.74
CA VAL A 69 1.46 6.61 5.32
C VAL A 69 2.54 5.64 4.88
N ALA A 70 2.16 4.43 4.47
CA ALA A 70 3.10 3.43 3.99
C ALA A 70 2.42 2.40 3.09
N ALA A 71 3.22 1.72 2.29
CA ALA A 71 2.80 0.62 1.43
C ALA A 71 3.87 -0.47 1.40
N ALA A 72 3.48 -1.72 1.25
CA ALA A 72 4.41 -2.84 1.20
C ALA A 72 3.91 -3.98 0.29
N ALA A 73 4.87 -4.72 -0.24
CA ALA A 73 4.70 -6.05 -0.83
C ALA A 73 5.55 -7.02 0.02
N PRO A 74 4.98 -7.66 1.05
CA PRO A 74 5.76 -8.39 2.04
C PRO A 74 6.53 -9.59 1.50
N LEU A 75 6.00 -10.27 0.48
CA LEU A 75 6.70 -11.39 -0.16
C LEU A 75 7.96 -10.94 -0.91
N ASP A 76 7.95 -9.73 -1.45
CA ASP A 76 9.10 -9.11 -2.12
C ASP A 76 10.07 -8.46 -1.13
N ASN A 77 9.78 -8.50 0.17
CA ASN A 77 10.50 -7.77 1.22
C ASN A 77 10.62 -6.27 0.87
N PHE A 78 9.56 -5.73 0.27
CA PHE A 78 9.51 -4.38 -0.26
C PHE A 78 8.56 -3.51 0.57
N HIS A 79 9.02 -2.32 0.95
CA HIS A 79 8.19 -1.33 1.63
C HIS A 79 8.58 0.10 1.22
N ARG A 80 7.60 0.98 1.34
CA ARG A 80 7.72 2.43 1.18
C ARG A 80 7.00 3.13 2.31
N VAL A 81 7.66 4.11 2.91
CA VAL A 81 7.12 4.95 3.96
C VAL A 81 7.16 6.39 3.48
N ILE A 82 6.03 7.08 3.62
CA ILE A 82 5.96 8.51 3.36
C ILE A 82 6.54 9.21 4.59
N SER A 83 7.65 9.92 4.39
CA SER A 83 8.27 10.70 5.44
C SER A 83 7.31 11.79 5.90
N SER A 84 7.11 11.94 7.22
CA SER A 84 6.32 13.02 7.82
C SER A 84 6.85 14.43 7.50
N SER A 85 8.01 14.53 6.85
CA SER A 85 8.52 15.78 6.28
C SER A 85 7.68 16.35 5.13
N LEU A 86 6.76 15.57 4.54
CA LEU A 86 5.90 15.98 3.43
C LEU A 86 4.66 16.80 3.84
N THR A 87 4.34 16.91 5.14
CA THR A 87 3.32 17.83 5.63
C THR A 87 3.94 19.19 5.93
N LYS A 88 4.08 20.06 4.92
CA LYS A 88 4.39 21.48 5.11
C LYS A 88 3.44 22.37 4.32
#